data_AF-M2ZL48-F1
#
_entry.id   AF-M2ZL48-F1
#
_cell.length_a   1.000
_cell.length_b   1.000
_cell.length_c   1.000
_cell.angle_alpha   90.00
_cell.angle_beta   90.00
_cell.angle_gamma   90.00
#
_symmetry.space_group_name_H-M   'P 1'
#
loop_
_entity.id
_entity.type
_entity.pdbx_description
1 polymer ?
#
loop_
_entity_poly.entity_id
_entity_poly.type
_entity_poly.pdbx_seq_one_letter_code
_entity_poly.pdbx_strand_id
1 'polypeptide(L)' 'MHRHPYRETFVIIRGRARFTIGDAEREGGAGEVLVVPAGTPHKFAVIGPEVYEAVHIHESDHFITEWLE' A
#
# COMPACT_ATOMS: atom_id res chain seq x y z
N MET A 1 3.54 9.34 5.71
CA MET A 1 2.45 8.39 6.06
C MET A 1 1.16 8.95 5.50
N HIS A 2 0.16 8.14 5.13
CA HIS A 2 -1.12 8.69 4.67
C HIS A 2 -2.30 7.78 4.94
N ARG A 3 -3.51 8.30 4.74
CA ARG A 3 -4.76 7.52 4.73
C ARG A 3 -5.76 8.05 3.71
N HIS A 4 -6.70 7.19 3.37
CA HIS A 4 -7.84 7.47 2.48
C HIS A 4 -9.17 7.19 3.21
N PRO A 5 -10.28 7.84 2.84
CA PRO A 5 -11.61 7.52 3.38
C PRO A 5 -12.22 6.24 2.77
N TYR A 6 -11.46 5.50 1.96
CA TYR A 6 -11.86 4.28 1.25
C TYR A 6 -10.73 3.24 1.31
N ARG A 7 -10.97 2.01 0.86
CA ARG A 7 -9.94 0.97 0.82
C ARG A 7 -8.93 1.22 -0.30
N GLU A 8 -7.67 0.89 -0.03
CA GLU A 8 -6.65 0.77 -1.08
C GLU A 8 -6.21 -0.69 -1.20
N THR A 9 -6.17 -1.20 -2.43
CA THR A 9 -5.71 -2.56 -2.74
C THR A 9 -4.43 -2.49 -3.54
N PHE A 10 -3.40 -3.21 -3.08
CA PHE A 10 -2.11 -3.33 -3.73
C PHE A 10 -2.00 -4.70 -4.38
N VAL A 11 -1.80 -4.74 -5.70
CA VAL A 11 -1.50 -5.98 -6.45
C VAL A 11 -0.05 -5.91 -6.89
N ILE A 12 0.80 -6.76 -6.29
CA ILE A 12 2.25 -6.69 -6.49
C ILE A 12 2.64 -7.56 -7.68
N ILE A 13 3.23 -6.94 -8.70
CA ILE A 13 3.61 -7.61 -9.96
C ILE A 13 5.03 -8.16 -9.87
N ARG A 14 5.99 -7.35 -9.37
CA ARG A 14 7.39 -7.76 -9.17
C ARG A 14 8.08 -6.95 -8.07
N GLY A 15 9.21 -7.46 -7.59
CA GLY A 15 9.95 -6.89 -6.48
C GLY A 15 9.28 -7.13 -5.12
N ARG A 16 9.77 -6.43 -4.09
CA ARG A 16 9.29 -6.55 -2.71
C ARG A 16 9.21 -5.17 -2.04
N ALA A 17 8.25 -5.02 -1.14
CA ALA A 17 8.13 -3.83 -0.29
C ALA A 17 7.70 -4.19 1.13
N ARG A 18 8.17 -3.43 2.12
CA ARG A 18 7.65 -3.46 3.49
C ARG A 18 6.52 -2.46 3.61
N PHE A 19 5.35 -2.94 3.99
CA PHE A 19 4.15 -2.15 4.25
C PHE A 19 3.97 -1.98 5.75
N THR A 20 3.64 -0.76 6.16
CA THR A 20 3.05 -0.47 7.48
C THR A 20 1.57 -0.23 7.25
N ILE A 21 0.70 -0.98 7.93
CA ILE A 21 -0.77 -0.88 7.83
C ILE A 21 -1.33 -0.80 9.25
N GLY A 22 -1.70 0.41 9.67
CA GLY A 22 -1.96 0.69 11.08
C GLY A 22 -0.71 0.38 11.92
N ASP A 23 -0.85 -0.48 12.92
CA ASP A 23 0.23 -0.90 13.81
C ASP A 23 0.98 -2.15 13.31
N ALA A 24 0.56 -2.73 12.19
CA ALA A 24 1.16 -3.94 11.65
C ALA A 24 2.20 -3.62 10.57
N GLU A 25 3.33 -4.33 10.59
CA GLU A 25 4.27 -4.39 9.48
C GLU A 25 4.17 -5.73 8.75
N ARG A 26 4.23 -5.67 7.41
CA ARG A 26 4.22 -6.87 6.57
C ARG A 26 5.07 -6.64 5.32
N GLU A 27 5.81 -7.66 4.91
CA GLU A 27 6.45 -7.66 3.60
C GLU A 27 5.47 -8.21 2.56
N GLY A 28 5.36 -7.51 1.43
CA GLY A 28 4.61 -7.93 0.26
C GLY A 28 5.55 -8.19 -0.91
N GLY A 29 5.29 -9.26 -1.66
CA GLY A 29 6.07 -9.65 -2.84
C GLY A 29 5.22 -9.99 -4.05
N ALA A 30 5.88 -10.26 -5.18
CA ALA A 30 5.23 -10.63 -6.44
C ALA A 30 4.14 -11.71 -6.26
N GLY A 31 2.95 -11.45 -6.79
CA GLY A 31 1.79 -12.34 -6.71
C GLY A 31 0.92 -12.16 -5.47
N GLU A 32 1.37 -11.38 -4.47
CA GLU A 32 0.55 -11.07 -3.30
C GLU A 32 -0.38 -9.87 -3.54
N VAL A 33 -1.52 -9.90 -2.83
CA VAL A 33 -2.49 -8.81 -2.78
C VAL A 33 -2.65 -8.36 -1.33
N LEU A 34 -2.50 -7.07 -1.08
CA LEU A 34 -2.73 -6.46 0.23
C LEU A 34 -3.91 -5.49 0.15
N VAL A 35 -4.77 -5.48 1.16
CA VAL A 35 -5.91 -4.57 1.25
C VAL A 35 -5.79 -3.76 2.53
N VAL A 36 -5.75 -2.44 2.40
CA VAL A 36 -5.76 -1.50 3.50
C VAL A 36 -7.19 -1.02 3.74
N PRO A 37 -7.78 -1.20 4.94
CA PRO A 37 -9.10 -0.68 5.26
C PRO A 37 -9.17 0.85 5.23
N ALA A 38 -10.35 1.40 4.94
CA ALA A 38 -10.60 2.84 4.99
C ALA A 38 -10.17 3.45 6.34
N GLY A 39 -9.61 4.66 6.30
CA GLY A 39 -9.15 5.41 7.47
C GLY A 39 -7.86 4.89 8.11
N THR A 40 -7.29 3.78 7.63
CA THR A 40 -6.10 3.16 8.20
C THR A 40 -4.84 3.88 7.70
N PRO A 41 -4.01 4.46 8.59
CA PRO A 41 -2.70 5.01 8.21
C PRO A 41 -1.82 3.92 7.61
N HIS A 42 -1.19 4.22 6.48
CA HIS A 42 -0.28 3.28 5.84
C HIS A 42 0.81 3.98 5.01
N LYS A 43 1.86 3.20 4.74
CA LYS A 43 3.01 3.54 3.89
C LYS A 43 3.67 2.25 3.41
N PHE A 44 4.49 2.35 2.36
CA PHE A 44 5.38 1.26 1.96
C PHE A 44 6.77 1.78 1.67
N ALA A 45 7.77 0.90 1.79
CA ALA A 45 9.12 1.15 1.35
C ALA A 45 9.59 -0.06 0.53
N VAL A 46 10.11 0.20 -0.67
CA VAL A 46 10.72 -0.85 -1.50
C VAL A 46 11.90 -1.46 -0.75
N ILE A 47 11.99 -2.79 -0.74
CA ILE A 47 13.08 -3.52 -0.12
C ILE A 47 13.78 -4.42 -1.14
N GLY A 48 15.09 -4.52 -1.02
CA GLY A 48 15.92 -5.32 -1.92
C GLY A 48 16.35 -4.57 -3.20
N PRO A 49 17.17 -5.22 -4.04
CA PRO A 49 17.79 -4.59 -5.21
C PRO A 49 16.91 -4.63 -6.47
N GLU A 50 15.82 -5.40 -6.43
CA GLU A 50 14.91 -5.58 -7.56
C GLU A 50 14.01 -4.35 -7.72
N VAL A 51 13.64 -4.04 -8.97
CA VAL A 51 12.63 -3.01 -9.23
C VAL A 51 11.27 -3.50 -8.74
N TYR A 52 10.62 -2.69 -7.91
CA TYR A 52 9.25 -2.90 -7.47
C TYR A 52 8.25 -2.36 -8.49
N GLU A 53 7.23 -3.15 -8.80
CA GLU A 53 6.10 -2.76 -9.63
C GLU A 53 4.81 -3.33 -9.04
N ALA A 54 3.80 -2.47 -8.92
CA ALA A 54 2.48 -2.84 -8.40
C ALA A 54 1.39 -1.95 -8.99
N VAL A 55 0.16 -2.45 -8.97
CA VAL A 55 -1.05 -1.66 -9.23
C VAL A 55 -1.67 -1.30 -7.88
N HIS A 56 -1.93 -0.01 -7.69
CA HIS A 56 -2.55 0.54 -6.49
C HIS A 56 -3.97 0.98 -6.86
N ILE A 57 -4.96 0.30 -6.30
CA ILE A 57 -6.37 0.51 -6.61
C ILE A 57 -7.00 1.27 -5.46
N HIS A 58 -7.43 2.50 -5.75
CA HIS A 58 -8.22 3.32 -4.83
C HIS A 58 -9.70 3.05 -5.10
N GLU A 59 -10.46 2.61 -4.08
CA GLU A 59 -11.90 2.35 -4.17
C GLU A 59 -12.71 3.67 -4.18
N SER A 60 -12.36 4.58 -5.08
CA SER A 60 -13.03 5.86 -5.31
C SER A 60 -12.74 6.37 -6.72
N ASP A 61 -13.69 7.11 -7.27
CA ASP A 61 -13.54 7.87 -8.51
C ASP A 61 -12.60 9.08 -8.37
N HIS A 62 -12.28 9.48 -7.14
CA HIS A 62 -11.38 10.57 -6.83
C HIS A 62 -10.28 10.14 -5.87
N PHE A 63 -9.08 10.64 -6.11
CA PHE A 63 -7.95 10.40 -5.22
C PHE A 63 -8.02 11.38 -4.04
N ILE A 64 -8.41 10.89 -2.86
CA ILE A 64 -8.58 11.69 -1.64
C ILE A 64 -7.60 11.22 -0.60
N THR A 65 -6.61 12.05 -0.26
CA THR A 65 -5.50 11.67 0.62
C THR A 65 -5.31 12.68 1.74
N GLU A 66 -5.25 12.18 2.95
CA GLU A 66 -4.75 12.93 4.10
C GLU A 66 -3.32 12.47 4.40
N TRP A 67 -2.39 13.42 4.38
CA TRP A 67 -0.99 13.20 4.72
C TRP A 67 -0.82 13.35 6.23
N LEU A 68 -0.17 12.38 6.86
CA LEU A 68 -0.05 12.24 8.32
C LEU A 68 1.41 12.33 8.77
N GLU A 69 2.16 13.32 8.26
CA GLU A 69 3.63 13.46 8.24
C GLU A 69 4.32 12.97 6.95
#